data_AF-A0A9E8MYA9-F1
#
_entry.id   AF-A0A9E8MYA9-F1
#
_cell.length_a   1.000
_cell.length_b   1.000
_cell.length_c   1.000
_cell.angle_alpha   90.00
_cell.angle_beta   90.00
_cell.angle_gamma   90.00
#
_symmetry.space_group_name_H-M   'P 1'
#
loop_
_entity.id
_entity.type
_entity.pdbx_description
1 polymer ?
#
loop_
_entity_poly.entity_id
_entity_poly.type
_entity_poly.pdbx_seq_one_letter_code
_entity_poly.pdbx_strand_id
1 'polypeptide(L)'
;MKIKHLCEAENIRLIVTLLPSKIDVNPAFRNYVQELHHLDDETINTNAHLSNALSNWLNEENIEYLNLQPALERATEKVFWDQDLHINTNAHSIIGKLLYKNISPLSH
;
A
#
# COMPACT_ATOMS: atom_id res chain seq x y z
N MET A 1 -18.23 9.36 2.27
CA MET A 1 -17.11 10.20 1.74
C MET A 1 -17.52 11.03 0.49
N LYS A 2 -17.13 12.31 0.34
CA LYS A 2 -17.55 13.17 -0.81
C LYS A 2 -17.14 12.62 -2.19
N ILE A 3 -15.90 12.13 -2.34
CA ILE A 3 -15.41 11.62 -3.63
C ILE A 3 -16.13 10.33 -4.07
N LYS A 4 -16.53 9.46 -3.12
CA LYS A 4 -17.35 8.26 -3.42
C LYS A 4 -18.68 8.64 -4.07
N HIS A 5 -19.42 9.56 -3.46
CA HIS A 5 -20.71 10.01 -4.00
C HIS A 5 -20.58 10.66 -5.38
N LEU A 6 -19.50 11.43 -5.60
CA LEU A 6 -19.22 12.01 -6.91
C LEU A 6 -18.95 10.91 -7.95
N CYS A 7 -18.11 9.94 -7.62
CA CYS A 7 -17.83 8.82 -8.51
C CYS A 7 -19.11 8.02 -8.85
N GLU A 8 -19.97 7.77 -7.87
CA GLU A 8 -21.26 7.09 -8.07
C GLU A 8 -22.20 7.89 -8.99
N ALA A 9 -22.32 9.20 -8.77
CA ALA A 9 -23.16 10.07 -9.60
C ALA A 9 -22.70 10.11 -11.07
N GLU A 10 -21.40 10.02 -11.30
CA GLU A 10 -20.78 10.09 -12.63
C GLU A 10 -20.52 8.69 -13.25
N ASN A 11 -21.02 7.60 -12.64
CA ASN A 11 -20.77 6.21 -13.07
C ASN A 11 -19.27 5.85 -13.19
N ILE A 12 -18.44 6.39 -12.29
CA ILE A 12 -17.01 6.12 -12.18
C ILE A 12 -16.78 5.07 -11.09
N ARG A 13 -16.10 3.97 -11.43
CA ARG A 13 -15.64 2.97 -10.42
C ARG A 13 -14.46 3.55 -9.63
N LEU A 14 -14.64 3.75 -8.33
CA LEU A 14 -13.59 4.18 -7.42
C LEU A 14 -12.89 2.97 -6.79
N ILE A 15 -11.56 2.89 -6.95
CA ILE A 15 -10.72 1.88 -6.31
C ILE A 15 -9.57 2.57 -5.61
N VAL A 16 -9.36 2.27 -4.33
CA VAL A 16 -8.27 2.83 -3.54
C VAL A 16 -7.12 1.82 -3.46
N THR A 17 -5.90 2.24 -3.75
CA THR A 17 -4.71 1.39 -3.56
C THR A 17 -3.99 1.78 -2.27
N LEU A 18 -3.83 0.82 -1.36
CA LEU A 18 -3.05 1.01 -0.13
C LEU A 18 -1.59 0.68 -0.41
N LEU A 19 -0.78 1.73 -0.53
CA LEU A 19 0.66 1.62 -0.77
C LEU A 19 1.39 1.50 0.59
N PRO A 20 2.16 0.44 0.84
CA PRO A 20 2.97 0.35 2.06
C PRO A 20 4.15 1.32 2.03
N SER A 21 4.65 1.68 3.21
CA SER A 21 5.91 2.37 3.35
C SER A 21 7.10 1.41 3.21
N LYS A 22 8.31 1.98 3.07
CA LYS A 22 9.55 1.20 3.06
C LYS A 22 9.76 0.41 4.37
N ILE A 23 9.28 0.96 5.49
CA ILE A 23 9.37 0.32 6.82
C ILE A 23 8.52 -0.97 6.84
N ASP A 24 7.35 -0.94 6.21
CA ASP A 24 6.41 -2.06 6.23
C ASP A 24 6.91 -3.27 5.40
N VAL A 25 7.74 -3.03 4.38
CA VAL A 25 8.17 -4.05 3.42
C VAL A 25 9.63 -4.50 3.61
N ASN A 26 10.47 -3.66 4.24
CA ASN A 26 11.90 -3.93 4.38
C ASN A 26 12.31 -4.06 5.86
N PRO A 27 12.42 -5.29 6.40
CA PRO A 27 12.79 -5.53 7.80
C PRO A 27 14.14 -4.92 8.19
N ALA A 28 15.12 -4.93 7.29
CA ALA A 28 16.43 -4.33 7.58
C ALA A 28 16.33 -2.81 7.73
N PHE A 29 15.53 -2.15 6.88
CA PHE A 29 15.26 -0.73 7.00
C PHE A 29 14.43 -0.40 8.25
N ARG A 30 13.44 -1.23 8.58
CA ARG A 30 12.64 -1.11 9.82
C ARG A 30 13.55 -1.14 11.04
N ASN A 31 14.43 -2.13 11.15
CA ASN A 31 15.34 -2.27 12.29
C ASN A 31 16.30 -1.07 12.38
N TYR A 32 16.85 -0.64 11.24
CA TYR A 32 17.69 0.55 11.18
C TYR A 32 16.97 1.81 11.72
N VAL A 33 15.74 2.07 11.27
CA VAL A 33 14.94 3.22 11.73
C VAL A 33 14.59 3.09 13.21
N GLN A 34 14.22 1.89 13.67
CA GLN A 34 13.89 1.62 15.07
C GLN A 34 15.09 1.90 15.99
N GLU A 35 16.28 1.42 15.63
CA GLU A 35 17.52 1.64 16.38
C GLU A 35 17.96 3.11 16.34
N LEU A 36 17.95 3.74 15.17
CA LEU A 36 18.41 5.13 14.98
C LEU A 36 17.61 6.14 15.81
N HIS A 37 16.30 5.91 15.93
CA HIS A 37 15.39 6.83 16.61
C HIS A 37 14.96 6.33 18.00
N HIS A 38 15.49 5.19 18.46
CA HIS A 38 15.12 4.56 19.74
C HIS A 38 13.60 4.37 19.89
N LEU A 39 12.95 3.92 18.82
CA LEU A 39 11.50 3.74 18.81
C LEU A 39 11.12 2.46 19.56
N ASP A 40 10.13 2.57 20.44
CA ASP A 40 9.49 1.40 21.02
C ASP A 40 8.65 0.64 19.98
N ASP A 41 8.22 -0.56 20.37
CA ASP A 41 7.44 -1.44 19.49
C ASP A 41 6.09 -0.83 19.11
N GLU A 42 5.49 -0.01 19.96
CA GLU A 42 4.22 0.68 19.64
C GLU A 42 4.44 1.72 18.53
N THR A 43 5.46 2.55 18.68
CA THR A 43 5.76 3.66 17.77
C THR A 43 6.17 3.14 16.40
N ILE A 44 7.08 2.16 16.32
CA ILE A 44 7.52 1.60 15.02
C ILE A 44 6.37 0.90 14.27
N ASN A 45 5.35 0.41 14.98
CA ASN A 45 4.19 -0.27 14.40
C ASN A 45 3.02 0.67 14.09
N THR A 46 3.16 1.98 14.32
CA THR A 46 2.09 2.98 14.06
C THR A 46 1.57 2.91 12.62
N ASN A 47 2.44 2.75 11.63
CA ASN A 47 2.03 2.63 10.22
C ASN A 47 1.14 1.41 9.96
N ALA A 48 1.45 0.27 10.59
CA ALA A 48 0.65 -0.93 10.48
C ALA A 48 -0.73 -0.73 11.13
N HIS A 49 -0.79 -0.09 12.30
CA HIS A 49 -2.05 0.24 12.96
C HIS A 49 -2.92 1.18 12.13
N LEU A 50 -2.34 2.26 11.58
CA LEU A 50 -3.06 3.21 10.73
C LEU A 50 -3.52 2.58 9.42
N SER A 51 -2.69 1.72 8.80
CA SER A 51 -3.05 1.00 7.57
C SER A 51 -4.24 0.06 7.79
N ASN A 52 -4.24 -0.66 8.92
CA ASN A 52 -5.36 -1.53 9.31
C ASN A 52 -6.64 -0.72 9.62
N ALA A 53 -6.51 0.41 10.32
CA ALA A 53 -7.64 1.29 10.58
C ALA A 53 -8.24 1.84 9.28
N LEU A 54 -7.39 2.24 8.33
CA LEU A 54 -7.83 2.70 7.01
C LEU A 54 -8.51 1.59 6.21
N SER A 55 -7.94 0.38 6.17
CA SER A 55 -8.57 -0.75 5.46
C SER A 55 -9.91 -1.14 6.06
N ASN A 56 -10.04 -1.09 7.38
CA ASN A 56 -11.31 -1.36 8.08
C ASN A 56 -12.35 -0.29 7.73
N TRP A 57 -11.98 0.99 7.78
CA TRP A 57 -12.87 2.07 7.39
C TRP A 57 -13.30 1.98 5.92
N LEU A 58 -12.39 1.63 5.00
CA LEU A 58 -12.72 1.41 3.58
C LEU A 58 -13.73 0.26 3.41
N ASN A 59 -13.55 -0.83 4.16
CA ASN A 59 -14.51 -1.95 4.19
C ASN A 59 -15.89 -1.52 4.71
N GLU A 60 -15.94 -0.81 5.85
CA GLU A 60 -17.18 -0.31 6.46
C GLU A 60 -17.93 0.63 5.50
N GLU A 61 -17.21 1.51 4.82
CA GLU A 61 -17.77 2.41 3.81
C GLU A 61 -18.08 1.73 2.48
N ASN A 62 -17.88 0.41 2.34
CA ASN A 62 -18.03 -0.33 1.08
C ASN A 62 -17.27 0.33 -0.08
N ILE A 63 -16.02 0.72 0.17
CA ILE A 63 -15.12 1.26 -0.85
C ILE A 63 -14.16 0.14 -1.26
N GLU A 64 -14.14 -0.16 -2.55
CA GLU A 64 -13.20 -1.14 -3.10
C GLU A 64 -11.76 -0.68 -2.89
N TYR A 65 -10.90 -1.57 -2.39
CA TYR A 65 -9.47 -1.30 -2.25
C TYR A 65 -8.59 -2.50 -2.51
N LEU A 66 -7.32 -2.21 -2.81
CA LEU A 66 -6.27 -3.21 -2.99
C LEU A 66 -5.11 -2.93 -2.04
N ASN A 67 -4.79 -3.88 -1.17
CA ASN A 67 -3.58 -3.84 -0.36
C ASN A 67 -2.36 -4.29 -1.19
N LEU A 68 -1.41 -3.38 -1.41
CA LEU A 68 -0.22 -3.64 -2.20
C LEU A 68 0.92 -4.30 -1.40
N GLN A 69 0.86 -4.27 -0.06
CA GLN A 69 1.91 -4.78 0.82
C GLN A 69 2.31 -6.23 0.51
N PRO A 70 1.38 -7.20 0.44
CA PRO A 70 1.78 -8.60 0.21
C PRO A 70 2.43 -8.81 -1.16
N ALA A 71 2.12 -7.98 -2.16
CA ALA A 71 2.74 -8.07 -3.47
C ALA A 71 4.19 -7.59 -3.46
N LEU A 72 4.48 -6.54 -2.69
CA LEU A 72 5.83 -5.99 -2.57
C LEU A 72 6.71 -6.81 -1.61
N GLU A 73 6.15 -7.38 -0.54
CA GLU A 73 6.88 -8.28 0.37
C GLU A 73 7.34 -9.58 -0.29
N ARG A 74 6.57 -10.08 -1.28
CA ARG A 74 6.93 -11.29 -2.05
C ARG A 74 7.95 -11.03 -3.16
N ALA A 75 8.36 -9.78 -3.38
CA ALA A 75 9.32 -9.46 -4.42
C ALA A 75 10.69 -10.05 -4.09
N THR A 76 11.33 -10.70 -5.07
CA THR A 76 12.70 -11.21 -4.92
C THR A 76 13.77 -10.14 -5.13
N GLU A 77 13.39 -9.06 -5.81
CA GLU A 77 14.26 -7.90 -6.08
C GLU A 77 13.82 -6.70 -5.24
N LYS A 78 14.72 -5.73 -5.05
CA LYS A 78 14.42 -4.51 -4.31
C LYS A 78 13.20 -3.80 -4.91
N VAL A 79 12.33 -3.30 -4.04
CA VAL A 79 11.09 -2.57 -4.40
C VAL A 79 11.11 -1.10 -3.98
N PHE A 80 12.14 -0.67 -3.24
CA PHE A 80 12.40 0.73 -2.91
C PHE A 80 13.81 1.10 -3.37
N TRP A 81 14.03 2.39 -3.58
CA TRP A 81 15.37 2.93 -3.78
C TRP A 81 16.17 2.88 -2.46
N ASP A 82 17.50 2.81 -2.54
CA ASP A 82 18.32 2.62 -1.34
C ASP A 82 18.32 3.86 -0.44
N GLN A 83 18.49 5.04 -1.02
CA GLN A 83 18.58 6.33 -0.31
C GLN A 83 17.30 7.16 -0.39
N ASP A 84 16.21 6.57 -0.89
CA ASP A 84 14.93 7.24 -1.05
C ASP A 84 13.81 6.34 -0.48
N LEU A 85 12.74 6.97 0.00
CA LEU A 85 11.55 6.32 0.57
C LEU A 85 10.52 5.93 -0.50
N HIS A 86 10.68 6.40 -1.74
CA HIS A 86 9.82 6.05 -2.86
C HIS A 86 10.09 4.63 -3.35
N ILE A 87 9.02 3.99 -3.81
CA ILE A 87 9.09 2.74 -4.56
C ILE A 87 9.92 2.93 -5.85
N ASN A 88 10.60 1.88 -6.29
CA ASN A 88 11.42 1.92 -7.49
C ASN A 88 10.67 1.40 -8.73
N THR A 89 11.36 1.38 -9.87
CA THR A 89 10.78 0.91 -11.15
C THR A 89 10.28 -0.54 -11.09
N ASN A 90 10.94 -1.42 -10.34
CA ASN A 90 10.50 -2.80 -10.17
C ASN A 90 9.17 -2.87 -9.41
N ALA A 91 9.03 -2.13 -8.31
CA ALA A 91 7.77 -2.04 -7.58
C ALA A 91 6.63 -1.47 -8.44
N HIS A 92 6.88 -0.42 -9.23
CA HIS A 92 5.89 0.09 -10.18
C HIS A 92 5.45 -0.98 -11.19
N SER A 93 6.37 -1.82 -11.67
CA SER A 93 6.05 -2.95 -12.57
C SER A 93 5.19 -4.01 -11.89
N ILE A 94 5.52 -4.40 -10.65
CA ILE A 94 4.75 -5.36 -9.84
C ILE A 94 3.33 -4.83 -9.61
N ILE A 95 3.21 -3.58 -9.17
CA ILE A 95 1.93 -2.92 -8.91
C ILE A 95 1.13 -2.82 -10.21
N GLY A 96 1.73 -2.36 -11.30
CA GLY A 96 1.06 -2.25 -12.60
C GLY A 96 0.47 -3.58 -13.08
N LYS A 97 1.23 -4.67 -12.97
CA LYS A 97 0.75 -6.03 -13.30
C LYS A 97 -0.39 -6.48 -12.39
N LEU A 98 -0.29 -6.20 -11.09
CA LEU A 98 -1.33 -6.54 -10.12
C LEU A 98 -2.63 -5.77 -10.42
N LEU A 99 -2.53 -4.46 -10.64
CA LEU A 99 -3.68 -3.61 -10.97
C LEU A 99 -4.31 -4.04 -12.29
N TYR A 100 -3.49 -4.28 -13.33
CA TYR A 100 -3.99 -4.78 -14.61
C TYR A 100 -4.78 -6.07 -14.42
N LYS A 101 -4.26 -7.04 -13.67
CA LYS A 101 -4.94 -8.32 -13.41
C LYS A 101 -6.26 -8.18 -12.65
N ASN A 102 -6.36 -7.25 -11.69
CA ASN A 102 -7.54 -7.14 -10.81
C ASN A 102 -8.60 -6.17 -11.33
N ILE A 103 -8.20 -5.20 -12.16
CA ILE A 103 -9.05 -4.07 -12.55
C ILE A 103 -9.41 -4.11 -14.04
N SER A 104 -8.49 -4.61 -14.88
CA SER A 104 -8.70 -4.56 -16.33
C SER A 104 -9.93 -5.40 -16.71
N PRO A 105 -10.85 -4.86 -17.54
CA PRO A 105 -11.93 -5.66 -18.10
C PRO A 105 -11.41 -6.72 -19.08
N LEU A 106 -10.14 -6.66 -19.47
CA LEU A 106 -9.48 -7.59 -20.39
C LEU A 106 -8.77 -8.76 -19.69
N SER A 107 -8.80 -8.83 -18.36
CA SER A 107 -8.18 -9.92 -17.58
C SER A 107 -9.10 -11.12 -17.32
N HIS A 108 -10.31 -11.12 -17.92
CA HIS A 108 -11.27 -12.23 -17.90
C HIS A 108 -11.72 -12.60 -19.31
#